data_AF-A0A2V1NVQ1-F1
#
_entry.id   AF-A0A2V1NVQ1-F1
#
_cell.length_a   1.000
_cell.length_b   1.000
_cell.length_c   1.000
_cell.angle_alpha   90.00
_cell.angle_beta   90.00
_cell.angle_gamma   90.00
#
_symmetry.space_group_name_H-M   'P 1'
#
loop_
_entity.id
_entity.type
_entity.pdbx_description
1 polymer ?
#
loop_
_entity_poly.entity_id
_entity_poly.type
_entity_poly.pdbx_seq_one_letter_code
_entity_poly.pdbx_strand_id
1 'polypeptide(L)'
;MIRPRETGYRDELLADGTVHRTYEDGGQEWRRRAPDGVVRWRDERGGTGTDELLGDRIVKRVLADGTVTYGRDIGYGRTLWGHGERLTVNRTSFGGRMGAVLAGIGIAGLAVTAAHLPPLSLTPEEEEELRQQAQSSSSGGGDGGGGDTGWDGGDWEDDDASWSDDDFG
;
A
#
# COMPACT_ATOMS: atom_id res chain seq x y z
N MET A 1 0.27 -17.13 -19.73
CA MET A 1 -0.15 -16.89 -18.34
C MET A 1 1.08 -16.49 -17.55
N ILE A 2 1.09 -15.31 -16.96
CA ILE A 2 2.21 -14.84 -16.13
C ILE A 2 2.03 -15.44 -14.73
N ARG A 3 3.07 -16.08 -14.19
CA ARG A 3 3.10 -16.61 -12.84
C ARG A 3 4.16 -15.83 -12.03
N PRO A 4 3.77 -14.71 -11.39
CA PRO A 4 4.71 -13.94 -10.59
C PRO A 4 5.27 -14.80 -9.44
N ARG A 5 6.49 -14.48 -9.03
CA ARG A 5 7.05 -14.99 -7.77
C ARG A 5 6.33 -14.29 -6.62
N GLU A 6 5.59 -15.05 -5.84
CA GLU A 6 4.89 -14.53 -4.66
C GLU A 6 5.86 -14.43 -3.47
N THR A 7 5.74 -13.35 -2.71
CA THR A 7 6.42 -13.18 -1.42
C THR A 7 5.45 -12.53 -0.44
N GLY A 8 5.04 -13.26 0.60
CA GLY A 8 4.25 -12.69 1.67
C GLY A 8 5.06 -11.75 2.54
N TYR A 9 4.40 -10.83 3.22
CA TYR A 9 5.00 -9.99 4.25
C TYR A 9 4.05 -9.74 5.41
N ARG A 10 4.59 -9.35 6.56
CA ARG A 10 3.84 -8.88 7.73
C ARG A 10 4.34 -7.50 8.14
N ASP A 11 3.42 -6.64 8.49
CA ASP A 11 3.66 -5.27 8.93
C ASP A 11 3.37 -5.17 10.43
N GLU A 12 4.28 -4.53 11.15
CA GLU A 12 4.15 -4.18 12.56
C GLU A 12 4.29 -2.65 12.68
N LEU A 13 3.33 -1.99 13.34
CA LEU A 13 3.43 -0.56 13.62
C LEU A 13 4.27 -0.36 14.89
N LEU A 14 5.40 0.33 14.74
CA LEU A 14 6.29 0.66 15.85
C LEU A 14 5.82 1.92 16.58
N ALA A 15 6.30 2.10 17.82
CA ALA A 15 5.92 3.22 18.69
C ALA A 15 6.30 4.61 18.14
N ASP A 16 7.23 4.69 17.19
CA ASP A 16 7.66 5.93 16.55
C ASP A 16 6.86 6.25 15.26
N GLY A 17 5.81 5.46 14.97
CA GLY A 17 4.98 5.58 13.77
C GLY A 17 5.62 4.97 12.52
N THR A 18 6.77 4.31 12.63
CA THR A 18 7.37 3.55 11.53
C THR A 18 6.68 2.20 11.40
N VAL A 19 6.38 1.77 10.17
CA VAL A 19 5.93 0.40 9.89
C VAL A 19 7.14 -0.47 9.62
N HIS A 20 7.32 -1.53 10.40
CA HIS A 20 8.32 -2.56 10.16
C HIS A 20 7.68 -3.73 9.41
N ARG A 21 8.10 -3.90 8.16
CA ARG A 21 7.70 -4.99 7.27
C ARG A 21 8.72 -6.11 7.34
N THR A 22 8.26 -7.33 7.56
CA THR A 22 9.07 -8.55 7.47
C THR A 22 8.54 -9.44 6.35
N TYR A 23 9.38 -9.78 5.39
CA TYR A 23 9.06 -10.66 4.26
C TYR A 23 9.29 -12.12 4.61
N GLU A 24 8.53 -13.03 3.98
CA GLU A 24 8.66 -14.48 4.18
C GLU A 24 10.03 -15.05 3.74
N ASP A 25 10.73 -14.35 2.85
CA ASP A 25 12.09 -14.69 2.42
C ASP A 25 13.19 -14.20 3.39
N GLY A 26 12.80 -13.57 4.50
CA GLY A 26 13.68 -13.05 5.54
C GLY A 26 14.10 -11.59 5.35
N GLY A 27 13.72 -10.94 4.25
CA GLY A 27 13.94 -9.50 4.05
C GLY A 27 13.16 -8.65 5.06
N GLN A 28 13.62 -7.44 5.34
CA GLN A 28 12.98 -6.50 6.24
C GLN A 28 12.98 -5.08 5.66
N GLU A 29 11.89 -4.34 5.83
CA GLU A 29 11.77 -2.98 5.33
C GLU A 29 11.10 -2.09 6.38
N TRP A 30 11.68 -0.94 6.70
CA TRP A 30 11.08 0.07 7.56
C TRP A 30 10.50 1.16 6.69
N ARG A 31 9.23 1.47 6.88
CA ARG A 31 8.44 2.38 6.05
C ARG A 31 7.86 3.49 6.90
N ARG A 32 7.91 4.73 6.41
CA ARG A 32 7.28 5.87 7.06
C ARG A 32 6.57 6.72 6.03
N ARG A 33 5.28 6.97 6.24
CA ARG A 33 4.49 7.87 5.41
C ARG A 33 4.79 9.32 5.80
N ALA A 34 5.10 10.14 4.81
CA ALA A 34 5.24 11.58 4.96
C ALA A 34 3.87 12.27 4.78
N PRO A 35 3.72 13.54 5.23
CA PRO A 35 2.45 14.28 5.13
C PRO A 35 1.92 14.47 3.70
N ASP A 36 2.81 14.43 2.71
CA ASP A 36 2.49 14.47 1.28
C ASP A 36 1.98 13.12 0.74
N GLY A 37 1.86 12.11 1.61
CA GLY A 37 1.42 10.76 1.25
C GLY A 37 2.53 9.86 0.73
N VAL A 38 3.72 10.38 0.44
CA VAL A 38 4.88 9.60 -0.04
C VAL A 38 5.40 8.72 1.09
N VAL A 39 5.67 7.45 0.80
CA VAL A 39 6.23 6.52 1.77
C VAL A 39 7.74 6.41 1.57
N ARG A 40 8.51 6.85 2.55
CA ARG A 40 9.96 6.63 2.59
C ARG A 40 10.22 5.24 3.16
N TRP A 41 11.13 4.50 2.55
CA TRP A 41 11.49 3.17 3.02
C TRP A 41 12.99 2.97 3.07
N ARG A 42 13.41 2.05 3.95
CA ARG A 42 14.77 1.51 4.03
C ARG A 42 14.72 0.02 4.30
N ASP A 43 15.66 -0.75 3.79
CA ASP A 43 15.77 -2.19 4.05
C ASP A 43 16.96 -2.54 4.97
N GLU A 44 17.08 -3.81 5.34
CA GLU A 44 18.14 -4.29 6.24
C GLU A 44 19.53 -4.29 5.59
N ARG A 45 19.59 -4.17 4.27
CA ARG A 45 20.82 -4.20 3.46
C ARG A 45 21.33 -2.80 3.14
N GLY A 46 20.67 -1.76 3.67
CA GLY A 46 21.01 -0.36 3.44
C GLY A 46 20.41 0.22 2.15
N GLY A 47 19.55 -0.52 1.45
CA GLY A 47 18.73 0.02 0.38
C GLY A 47 17.72 1.02 0.95
N THR A 48 17.49 2.11 0.24
CA THR A 48 16.52 3.14 0.63
C THR A 48 15.82 3.70 -0.59
N GLY A 49 14.63 4.27 -0.40
CA GLY A 49 13.88 4.88 -1.47
C GLY A 49 12.56 5.47 -1.03
N THR A 50 11.71 5.77 -2.01
CA THR A 50 10.37 6.30 -1.83
C THR A 50 9.36 5.54 -2.67
N ASP A 51 8.16 5.33 -2.12
CA ASP A 51 7.00 4.85 -2.85
C ASP A 51 5.94 5.96 -2.89
N GLU A 52 5.49 6.29 -4.08
CA GLU A 52 4.43 7.26 -4.35
C GLU A 52 3.23 6.53 -4.98
N LEU A 53 2.04 6.73 -4.43
CA LEU A 53 0.80 6.21 -5.03
C LEU A 53 0.31 7.22 -6.07
N LEU A 54 0.28 6.77 -7.32
CA LEU A 54 -0.29 7.48 -8.46
C LEU A 54 -1.71 6.96 -8.74
N GLY A 55 -2.41 7.61 -9.67
CA GLY A 55 -3.69 7.17 -10.22
C GLY A 55 -3.64 5.71 -10.74
N ASP A 56 -4.82 5.12 -10.94
CA ASP A 56 -4.96 3.72 -11.37
C ASP A 56 -4.25 2.70 -10.49
N ARG A 57 -4.10 3.01 -9.20
CA ARG A 57 -3.42 2.17 -8.20
C ARG A 57 -1.98 1.86 -8.58
N ILE A 58 -1.33 2.71 -9.37
CA ILE A 58 0.08 2.58 -9.71
C ILE A 58 0.93 3.06 -8.54
N VAL A 59 1.92 2.26 -8.15
CA VAL A 59 2.91 2.63 -7.14
C VAL A 59 4.22 2.91 -7.84
N LYS A 60 4.68 4.16 -7.83
CA LYS A 60 6.01 4.54 -8.29
C LYS A 60 7.01 4.36 -7.16
N ARG A 61 7.96 3.43 -7.31
CA ARG A 61 9.07 3.24 -6.39
C ARG A 61 10.34 3.84 -6.98
N VAL A 62 10.93 4.80 -6.28
CA VAL A 62 12.22 5.42 -6.62
C VAL A 62 13.27 4.93 -5.63
N LEU A 63 14.34 4.32 -6.12
CA LEU A 63 15.48 3.89 -5.32
C LEU A 63 16.44 5.08 -5.09
N ALA A 64 17.32 4.98 -4.10
CA ALA A 64 18.31 6.01 -3.80
C ALA A 64 19.29 6.32 -4.95
N ASP A 65 19.50 5.37 -5.87
CA ASP A 65 20.30 5.56 -7.07
C ASP A 65 19.53 6.26 -8.22
N GLY A 66 18.26 6.61 -8.00
CA GLY A 66 17.37 7.22 -8.98
C GLY A 66 16.63 6.22 -9.87
N THR A 67 16.86 4.91 -9.71
CA THR A 67 16.14 3.88 -10.47
C THR A 67 14.65 3.92 -10.13
N VAL A 68 13.81 3.98 -11.16
CA VAL A 68 12.35 3.96 -11.01
C VAL A 68 11.82 2.58 -11.38
N THR A 69 10.97 2.05 -10.51
CA THR A 69 10.22 0.81 -10.77
C THR A 69 8.75 1.05 -10.45
N TYR A 70 7.87 0.41 -11.22
CA TYR A 70 6.44 0.55 -11.01
C TYR A 70 5.83 -0.74 -10.46
N GLY A 71 4.95 -0.56 -9.49
CA GLY A 71 4.01 -1.55 -9.01
C GLY A 71 2.58 -1.18 -9.38
N ARG A 72 1.68 -2.16 -9.32
CA ARG A 72 0.24 -1.94 -9.37
C ARG A 72 -0.39 -2.64 -8.18
N ASP A 73 -1.09 -1.87 -7.36
CA ASP A 73 -1.92 -2.44 -6.31
C ASP A 73 -3.19 -3.04 -6.91
N ILE A 74 -3.35 -4.34 -6.70
CA ILE A 74 -4.48 -5.13 -7.19
C ILE A 74 -5.49 -5.43 -6.06
N GLY A 75 -5.42 -4.67 -4.97
CA GLY A 75 -6.31 -4.72 -3.81
C GLY A 75 -6.00 -5.86 -2.85
N TYR A 76 -6.61 -5.81 -1.66
CA TYR A 76 -6.46 -6.81 -0.59
C TYR A 76 -5.00 -7.00 -0.13
N GLY A 77 -4.23 -5.90 -0.08
CA GLY A 77 -2.84 -5.90 0.36
C GLY A 77 -1.86 -6.53 -0.64
N ARG A 78 -2.20 -6.57 -1.93
CA ARG A 78 -1.40 -7.24 -2.96
C ARG A 78 -0.86 -6.25 -3.97
N THR A 79 0.46 -6.25 -4.19
CA THR A 79 1.11 -5.36 -5.15
C THR A 79 1.94 -6.16 -6.14
N LEU A 80 1.66 -5.98 -7.42
CA LEU A 80 2.40 -6.60 -8.51
C LEU A 80 3.50 -5.66 -8.98
N TRP A 81 4.73 -6.15 -9.11
CA TRP A 81 5.92 -5.38 -9.45
C TRP A 81 6.58 -5.89 -10.73
N GLY A 82 7.39 -5.05 -11.36
CA GLY A 82 8.29 -5.45 -12.45
C GLY A 82 7.52 -6.11 -13.59
N HIS A 83 6.40 -5.53 -14.02
CA HIS A 83 5.55 -6.04 -15.09
C HIS A 83 5.13 -7.52 -14.90
N GLY A 84 4.82 -7.90 -13.65
CA GLY A 84 4.30 -9.23 -13.33
C GLY A 84 5.34 -10.27 -12.93
N GLU A 85 6.58 -9.86 -12.66
CA GLU A 85 7.64 -10.75 -12.18
C GLU A 85 7.47 -11.13 -10.70
N ARG A 86 7.02 -10.18 -9.87
CA ARG A 86 6.94 -10.35 -8.41
C ARG A 86 5.61 -9.85 -7.87
N LEU A 87 5.02 -10.61 -6.96
CA LEU A 87 3.80 -10.26 -6.26
C LEU A 87 4.07 -10.23 -4.75
N THR A 88 3.90 -9.07 -4.11
CA THR A 88 3.98 -8.96 -2.65
C THR A 88 2.60 -9.03 -2.04
N VAL A 89 2.42 -9.83 -0.99
CA VAL A 89 1.11 -10.05 -0.36
C VAL A 89 1.17 -9.75 1.13
N ASN A 90 0.31 -8.84 1.60
CA ASN A 90 0.16 -8.56 3.01
C ASN A 90 -0.51 -9.76 3.72
N ARG A 91 0.19 -10.33 4.69
CA ARG A 91 -0.27 -11.42 5.56
C ARG A 91 -0.49 -10.96 7.01
N THR A 92 -0.45 -9.66 7.26
CA THR A 92 -0.66 -9.08 8.58
C THR A 92 -2.07 -9.38 9.06
N SER A 93 -2.18 -10.02 10.21
CA SER A 93 -3.43 -10.16 10.94
C SER A 93 -3.48 -9.06 12.01
N PHE A 94 -4.31 -8.04 11.83
CA PHE A 94 -4.56 -7.05 12.87
C PHE A 94 -5.32 -7.73 14.03
N GLY A 95 -4.62 -8.01 15.13
CA GLY A 95 -5.18 -8.70 16.28
C GLY A 95 -6.03 -7.76 17.13
N GLY A 96 -7.37 -7.83 16.97
CA GLY A 96 -8.28 -7.10 17.85
C GLY A 96 -9.66 -6.93 17.25
N ARG A 97 -10.47 -7.99 17.26
CA ARG A 97 -11.93 -7.90 17.05
C ARG A 97 -12.40 -7.35 15.69
N MET A 98 -11.84 -7.84 14.60
CA MET A 98 -12.45 -7.98 13.25
C MET A 98 -11.35 -8.67 12.41
N GLY A 99 -11.31 -9.99 12.29
CA GLY A 99 -12.41 -10.77 11.77
C GLY A 99 -12.45 -10.81 10.24
N ALA A 100 -11.37 -10.47 9.54
CA ALA A 100 -11.17 -10.93 8.17
C ALA A 100 -9.75 -11.49 8.04
N VAL A 101 -9.70 -12.81 8.09
CA VAL A 101 -8.58 -13.63 7.67
C VAL A 101 -8.11 -13.16 6.27
N LEU A 102 -7.02 -12.38 6.18
CA LEU A 102 -6.21 -12.31 4.94
C LEU A 102 -5.30 -13.56 4.80
N ALA A 103 -5.39 -14.48 5.75
CA ALA A 103 -4.76 -15.80 5.71
C ALA A 103 -5.68 -16.83 5.04
N GLY A 104 -6.04 -16.63 3.76
CA GLY A 104 -7.00 -17.54 3.12
C GLY A 104 -7.03 -17.58 1.60
N ILE A 105 -6.28 -16.74 0.89
CA ILE A 105 -6.07 -16.92 -0.55
C ILE A 105 -4.55 -17.03 -0.76
N GLY A 106 -4.03 -18.24 -0.57
CA GLY A 106 -2.81 -18.65 -1.24
C GLY A 106 -3.12 -18.72 -2.73
N ILE A 107 -2.38 -17.99 -3.56
CA ILE A 107 -2.73 -17.79 -4.96
C ILE A 107 -2.23 -18.96 -5.81
N ALA A 108 -2.75 -20.14 -5.53
CA ALA A 108 -2.91 -21.14 -6.57
C ALA A 108 -4.14 -20.75 -7.43
N GLY A 109 -4.18 -19.56 -8.06
CA GLY A 109 -5.34 -19.25 -8.90
C GLY A 109 -5.57 -17.87 -9.51
N LEU A 110 -4.87 -16.80 -9.13
CA LEU A 110 -5.12 -15.49 -9.76
C LEU A 110 -4.42 -15.46 -11.13
N ALA A 111 -5.21 -15.61 -12.19
CA ALA A 111 -4.76 -15.29 -13.52
C ALA A 111 -4.52 -13.78 -13.61
N VAL A 112 -3.27 -13.35 -13.42
CA VAL A 112 -2.86 -11.97 -13.72
C VAL A 112 -3.08 -11.77 -15.22
N THR A 113 -4.11 -10.98 -15.55
CA THR A 113 -4.37 -10.56 -16.93
C THR A 113 -3.48 -9.38 -17.27
N ALA A 114 -3.21 -9.16 -18.57
CA ALA A 114 -2.37 -8.06 -19.02
C ALA A 114 -2.83 -6.68 -18.50
N ALA A 115 -4.13 -6.50 -18.23
CA ALA A 115 -4.70 -5.28 -17.66
C ALA A 115 -4.21 -4.93 -16.24
N HIS A 116 -3.63 -5.89 -15.52
CA HIS A 116 -3.10 -5.68 -14.16
C HIS A 116 -1.59 -5.50 -14.13
N LEU A 117 -0.92 -5.53 -15.28
CA LEU A 117 0.53 -5.36 -15.32
C LEU A 117 0.86 -3.88 -15.06
N PRO A 118 1.78 -3.60 -14.12
CA PRO A 118 2.29 -2.24 -13.98
C PRO A 118 3.04 -1.84 -15.26
N PRO A 119 3.05 -0.54 -15.58
CA PRO A 119 3.81 -0.03 -16.72
C PRO A 119 5.31 -0.32 -16.54
N LEU A 120 6.02 -0.54 -17.64
CA LEU A 120 7.48 -0.69 -17.61
C LEU A 120 8.18 0.66 -17.39
N SER A 121 7.59 1.73 -17.93
CA SER A 121 8.05 3.10 -17.84
C SER A 121 6.85 4.03 -17.96
N LEU A 122 6.94 5.20 -17.34
CA LEU A 122 6.05 6.33 -17.57
C LEU A 122 6.93 7.55 -17.86
N THR A 123 6.44 8.43 -18.71
CA THR A 123 7.00 9.76 -18.91
C THR A 123 6.66 10.65 -17.72
N PRO A 124 7.45 11.71 -17.45
CA PRO A 124 7.15 12.67 -16.39
C PRO A 124 5.75 13.27 -16.51
N GLU A 125 5.28 13.49 -17.73
CA GLU A 125 3.95 14.02 -18.02
C GLU A 125 2.85 13.03 -17.63
N GLU A 126 2.99 11.74 -17.99
CA GLU A 126 2.04 10.69 -17.59
C GLU A 126 2.01 10.48 -16.06
N GLU A 127 3.16 10.57 -15.40
CA GLU A 127 3.21 10.51 -13.94
C GLU A 127 2.44 11.65 -13.27
N GLU A 128 2.56 12.87 -13.81
CA GLU A 128 1.88 14.06 -13.30
C GLU A 128 0.36 13.98 -13.54
N GLU A 129 -0.07 13.50 -14.70
CA GLU A 129 -1.48 13.22 -14.97
C GLU A 129 -2.05 12.21 -13.96
N LEU A 130 -1.33 11.11 -13.69
CA LEU A 130 -1.76 10.12 -12.72
C LEU A 130 -1.72 10.67 -11.28
N ARG A 131 -0.77 11.55 -10.95
CA ARG A 131 -0.72 12.22 -9.64
C ARG A 131 -1.95 13.11 -9.43
N GLN A 132 -2.34 13.87 -10.46
CA GLN A 132 -3.55 14.69 -10.42
C GLN A 132 -4.82 13.83 -10.28
N GLN A 133 -4.87 12.68 -10.97
CA GLN A 133 -5.97 11.73 -10.80
C GLN A 133 -6.07 11.23 -9.35
N ALA A 134 -4.94 10.85 -8.73
CA ALA A 134 -4.92 10.40 -7.34
C ALA A 134 -5.46 11.47 -6.36
N GLN A 135 -5.10 12.74 -6.57
CA GLN A 135 -5.57 13.87 -5.76
C GLN A 135 -7.07 14.19 -5.98
N SER A 136 -7.55 14.04 -7.21
CA SER A 136 -8.98 14.21 -7.50
C SER A 136 -9.85 13.10 -6.92
N SER A 137 -9.28 11.89 -6.78
CA SER A 137 -9.99 10.73 -6.20
C SER A 137 -10.15 10.83 -4.68
N SER A 138 -9.26 11.56 -3.99
CA SER A 138 -9.33 11.75 -2.54
C SER A 138 -10.20 12.93 -2.09
N SER A 139 -10.64 13.79 -3.02
CA SER A 139 -11.44 15.00 -2.74
C SER A 139 -12.95 14.85 -3.04
N GLY A 140 -13.38 13.69 -3.53
CA GLY A 140 -14.78 13.39 -3.87
C GLY A 140 -15.49 12.53 -2.81
N GLY A 141 -15.65 13.02 -1.59
CA GLY A 141 -16.52 12.40 -0.58
C GLY A 141 -17.99 12.75 -0.83
N GLY A 142 -18.78 11.80 -1.34
CA GLY A 142 -20.22 11.97 -1.55
C GLY A 142 -20.93 10.68 -1.96
N ASP A 143 -21.57 10.04 -0.97
CA ASP A 143 -22.67 9.06 -1.00
C ASP A 143 -22.81 8.12 -2.22
N GLY A 144 -22.46 6.84 -2.05
CA GLY A 144 -22.90 5.80 -2.99
C GLY A 144 -22.23 4.42 -2.87
N GLY A 145 -22.59 3.65 -1.84
CA GLY A 145 -22.73 2.18 -1.87
C GLY A 145 -21.59 1.30 -2.41
N GLY A 146 -20.96 0.55 -1.49
CA GLY A 146 -20.37 -0.78 -1.77
C GLY A 146 -18.93 -0.76 -2.28
N GLY A 147 -17.97 -0.93 -1.37
CA GLY A 147 -16.56 -1.06 -1.72
C GLY A 147 -15.69 -1.33 -0.51
N ASP A 148 -15.63 -2.61 -0.15
CA ASP A 148 -14.77 -3.23 0.85
C ASP A 148 -13.37 -2.59 0.90
N THR A 149 -13.08 -2.03 2.07
CA THR A 149 -11.92 -1.23 2.47
C THR A 149 -10.58 -1.86 2.09
N GLY A 150 -9.98 -1.36 1.01
CA GLY A 150 -8.58 -1.54 0.67
C GLY A 150 -7.93 -0.17 0.56
N TRP A 151 -7.15 0.21 1.58
CA TRP A 151 -6.51 1.52 1.80
C TRP A 151 -7.38 2.62 2.42
N ASP A 152 -8.37 2.25 3.24
CA ASP A 152 -8.78 3.14 4.34
C ASP A 152 -7.98 2.74 5.58
N GLY A 153 -6.88 3.44 5.79
CA GLY A 153 -5.90 3.18 6.83
C GLY A 153 -5.97 4.23 7.91
N GLY A 154 -7.14 4.38 8.54
CA GLY A 154 -7.30 5.13 9.78
C GLY A 154 -7.19 6.63 9.59
N ASP A 155 -8.26 7.31 9.91
CA ASP A 155 -8.22 8.67 10.38
C ASP A 155 -7.26 8.72 11.58
N TRP A 156 -6.06 9.28 11.39
CA TRP A 156 -5.13 9.57 12.47
C TRP A 156 -5.21 11.08 12.74
N GLU A 157 -6.42 11.57 13.00
CA GLU A 157 -6.62 12.85 13.65
C GLU A 157 -6.30 12.67 15.14
N ASP A 158 -5.19 13.28 15.56
CA ASP A 158 -5.01 13.71 16.95
C ASP A 158 -6.12 14.72 17.25
N ASP A 159 -7.17 14.30 17.96
CA ASP A 159 -8.07 15.21 18.66
C ASP A 159 -7.88 15.01 20.17
N ASP A 160 -6.98 15.82 20.71
CA ASP A 160 -7.02 16.26 22.09
C ASP A 160 -8.25 17.14 22.35
N ALA A 161 -8.80 17.01 23.57
CA ALA A 161 -9.92 17.76 24.16
C ALA A 161 -11.32 17.39 23.62
N SER A 162 -12.30 17.02 24.45
CA SER A 162 -12.76 17.74 25.64
C SER A 162 -13.59 16.80 26.51
N TRP A 163 -13.41 16.91 27.83
CA TRP A 163 -14.41 16.46 28.80
C TRP A 163 -15.77 17.09 28.48
N SER A 164 -16.84 16.30 28.63
CA SER A 164 -18.16 16.77 29.05
C SER A 164 -18.85 15.65 29.81
N ASP A 165 -19.09 15.94 31.10
CA ASP A 165 -20.06 15.31 31.97
C ASP A 165 -21.49 15.37 31.40
N ASP A 166 -22.38 14.63 32.06
CA ASP A 166 -23.86 14.76 32.09
C ASP A 166 -24.73 13.83 31.21
N ASP A 167 -25.17 12.75 31.86
CA ASP A 167 -26.56 12.38 32.20
C ASP A 167 -27.65 12.03 31.15
N PHE A 168 -28.63 11.26 31.68
CA PHE A 168 -29.95 10.81 31.16
C PHE A 168 -30.00 9.46 30.40
N GLY A 169 -30.77 8.44 30.82
CA GLY A 169 -31.71 8.28 31.94
C GLY A 169 -32.28 6.86 31.98
#